data_AF-A0A954ZIT4-F1
#
_entry.id   AF-A0A954ZIT4-F1
#
_cell.length_a   1.000
_cell.length_b   1.000
_cell.length_c   1.000
_cell.angle_alpha   90.00
_cell.angle_beta   90.00
_cell.angle_gamma   90.00
#
_symmetry.space_group_name_H-M   'P 1'
#
loop_
_entity.id
_entity.type
_entity.pdbx_description
1 polymer ?
#
loop_
_entity_poly.entity_id
_entity_poly.type
_entity_poly.pdbx_seq_one_letter_code
_entity_poly.pdbx_strand_id
1 'polypeptide(L)'
;MSYRLMYVVIAFLLVVKSTVAAPFSRIVVFGDSLLDAGNVQAMSSGELPPWPAYYQGRWTNGPVFSDYLAERLGLPTPEASRRGGTNYAHSGAETGWDWTDESITFSVPGMGLQVDDFLANDSPTDSDLIIIYGG
;
A
#
# COMPACT_ATOMS: atom_id res chain seq x y z
N MET A 1 -49.79 7.15 29.90
CA MET A 1 -48.89 7.43 28.76
C MET A 1 -47.44 7.29 29.23
N SER A 2 -46.82 6.11 29.19
CA SER A 2 -45.42 6.02 29.70
C SER A 2 -44.56 4.87 29.18
N TYR A 3 -45.10 3.81 28.59
CA TYR A 3 -44.25 2.71 28.08
C TYR A 3 -43.99 2.78 26.57
N ARG A 4 -44.89 3.40 25.79
CA ARG A 4 -44.77 3.49 24.33
C ARG A 4 -43.59 4.35 23.86
N LEU A 5 -43.20 5.37 24.63
CA LEU A 5 -42.05 6.21 24.31
C LEU A 5 -40.71 5.52 24.65
N MET A 6 -40.71 4.62 25.65
CA MET A 6 -39.52 3.90 26.10
C MET A 6 -39.03 2.86 25.07
N TYR A 7 -39.96 2.16 24.40
CA TYR A 7 -39.60 1.20 23.34
C TYR A 7 -39.05 1.87 22.08
N VAL A 8 -39.51 3.09 21.75
CA VAL A 8 -39.01 3.83 20.58
C VAL A 8 -37.56 4.28 20.80
N VAL A 9 -37.19 4.69 22.01
CA VAL A 9 -35.81 5.09 22.35
C VAL A 9 -34.86 3.89 22.34
N ILE A 10 -35.27 2.73 22.85
CA ILE A 10 -34.47 1.50 22.82
C ILE A 10 -34.28 1.00 21.37
N ALA A 11 -35.33 1.06 20.54
CA ALA A 11 -35.25 0.71 19.13
C ALA A 11 -34.34 1.66 18.33
N PHE A 12 -34.25 2.94 18.71
CA PHE A 12 -33.38 3.92 18.05
C PHE A 12 -31.90 3.76 18.45
N LEU A 13 -31.62 3.35 19.69
CA LEU A 13 -30.25 3.06 20.17
C LEU A 13 -29.65 1.77 19.59
N LEU A 14 -30.48 0.84 19.12
CA LEU A 14 -30.04 -0.41 18.48
C LEU A 14 -29.69 -0.26 16.99
N VAL A 15 -29.90 0.92 16.39
CA VAL A 15 -29.70 1.16 14.95
C VAL A 15 -28.43 1.96 14.64
N VAL A 16 -27.61 2.30 15.65
CA VAL A 16 -26.24 2.78 15.39
C VAL A 16 -25.31 1.58 15.31
N LYS A 17 -25.43 0.80 14.22
CA LYS A 17 -24.27 0.02 13.76
C LYS A 17 -23.29 1.04 13.21
N SER A 18 -22.40 1.54 14.06
CA SER A 18 -21.13 2.08 13.61
C SER A 18 -20.47 0.95 12.82
N THR A 19 -20.58 0.98 11.50
CA THR A 19 -19.73 0.16 10.64
C THR A 19 -18.33 0.72 10.77
N VAL A 20 -17.64 0.35 11.86
CA VAL A 20 -16.19 0.32 11.83
C VAL A 20 -15.90 -0.64 10.69
N ALA A 21 -15.34 -0.14 9.59
CA ALA A 21 -14.81 -1.00 8.53
C ALA A 21 -14.07 -2.15 9.22
N ALA A 22 -14.29 -3.40 8.78
CA ALA A 22 -13.60 -4.53 9.38
C ALA A 22 -12.11 -4.15 9.50
N PRO A 23 -11.49 -4.29 10.69
CA PRO A 23 -10.15 -3.78 10.90
C PRO A 23 -9.26 -4.38 9.82
N PHE A 24 -8.60 -3.53 9.04
CA PHE A 24 -7.66 -3.99 8.04
C PHE A 24 -6.59 -4.85 8.73
N SER A 25 -6.12 -5.90 8.08
CA SER A 25 -5.10 -6.79 8.61
C SER A 25 -3.70 -6.45 8.09
N ARG A 26 -3.62 -5.83 6.91
CA ARG A 26 -2.38 -5.39 6.25
C ARG A 26 -2.67 -4.31 5.21
N ILE A 27 -1.60 -3.70 4.71
CA ILE A 27 -1.62 -2.78 3.56
C ILE A 27 -0.92 -3.46 2.37
N VAL A 28 -1.54 -3.44 1.20
CA VAL A 28 -0.92 -3.83 -0.08
C VAL A 28 -0.79 -2.58 -0.95
N VAL A 29 0.40 -2.35 -1.51
CA VAL A 29 0.75 -1.07 -2.15
C VAL A 29 1.20 -1.29 -3.59
N PHE A 30 0.68 -0.49 -4.52
CA PHE A 30 1.07 -0.45 -5.93
C PHE A 30 1.34 1.00 -6.33
N GLY A 31 2.37 1.23 -7.16
CA GLY A 31 2.71 2.58 -7.58
C GLY A 31 4.14 2.80 -8.00
N ASP A 32 4.54 4.06 -7.85
CA ASP A 32 5.80 4.62 -8.31
C ASP A 32 6.77 4.96 -7.15
N SER A 33 7.67 5.92 -7.37
CA SER A 33 8.68 6.37 -6.42
C SER A 33 8.12 6.95 -5.13
N LEU A 34 6.89 7.47 -5.15
CA LEU A 34 6.23 8.04 -3.97
C LEU A 34 5.79 6.97 -2.97
N LEU A 35 5.77 5.70 -3.39
CA LEU A 35 5.34 4.56 -2.59
C LEU A 35 6.37 3.45 -2.48
N ASP A 36 7.41 3.41 -3.33
CA ASP A 36 8.41 2.33 -3.35
C ASP A 36 9.13 2.17 -2.00
N ALA A 37 9.00 0.97 -1.42
CA ALA A 37 9.66 0.55 -0.18
C ALA A 37 11.04 -0.11 -0.38
N GLY A 38 11.65 0.05 -1.56
CA GLY A 38 12.97 -0.46 -1.89
C GLY A 38 12.98 -1.64 -2.87
N ASN A 39 11.93 -1.81 -3.68
CA ASN A 39 11.95 -2.76 -4.80
C ASN A 39 12.98 -2.36 -5.85
N VAL A 40 13.06 -1.08 -6.21
CA VAL A 40 14.12 -0.62 -7.12
C VAL A 40 15.50 -0.78 -6.51
N GLN A 41 15.65 -0.56 -5.20
CA GLN A 41 16.90 -0.86 -4.52
C GLN A 41 17.30 -2.33 -4.60
N ALA A 42 16.34 -3.24 -4.47
CA ALA A 42 16.61 -4.66 -4.64
C ALA A 42 17.04 -5.01 -6.08
N MET A 43 16.42 -4.39 -7.09
CA MET A 43 16.74 -4.64 -8.49
C MET A 43 18.06 -4.01 -8.93
N SER A 44 18.41 -2.85 -8.40
CA SER A 44 19.64 -2.12 -8.75
C SER A 44 20.85 -2.59 -7.93
N SER A 45 20.79 -3.75 -7.28
CA SER A 45 21.83 -4.24 -6.37
C SER A 45 22.28 -3.23 -5.30
N GLY A 46 21.36 -2.38 -4.82
CA GLY A 46 21.63 -1.34 -3.83
C GLY A 46 22.11 0.00 -4.37
N GLU A 47 22.30 0.15 -5.69
CA GLU A 47 22.79 1.40 -6.29
C GLU A 47 21.78 2.56 -6.26
N LEU A 48 20.49 2.26 -6.38
CA LEU A 48 19.39 3.21 -6.36
C LEU A 48 18.42 2.93 -5.20
N PRO A 49 17.75 3.95 -4.64
CA PRO A 49 18.14 5.34 -4.74
C PRO A 49 19.51 5.59 -4.06
N PRO A 50 20.31 6.57 -4.54
CA PRO A 50 21.69 6.76 -4.08
C PRO A 50 21.85 7.05 -2.57
N TRP A 51 22.56 6.19 -1.85
CA TRP A 51 22.97 6.46 -0.47
C TRP A 51 23.97 7.63 -0.40
N PRO A 52 23.94 8.52 0.62
CA PRO A 52 23.07 8.55 1.81
C PRO A 52 21.86 9.49 1.71
N ALA A 53 21.52 9.97 0.52
CA ALA A 53 20.49 11.00 0.37
C ALA A 53 19.06 10.48 0.64
N TYR A 54 18.88 9.16 0.64
CA TYR A 54 17.59 8.49 0.67
C TYR A 54 17.43 7.52 1.83
N TYR A 55 16.20 7.38 2.29
CA TYR A 55 15.85 6.64 3.49
C TYR A 55 15.56 5.18 3.17
N GLN A 56 16.50 4.28 3.51
CA GLN A 56 16.27 2.82 3.49
C GLN A 56 15.60 2.28 2.20
N GLY A 57 15.99 2.83 1.04
CA GLY A 57 15.45 2.43 -0.26
C GLY A 57 14.20 3.20 -0.73
N ARG A 58 13.62 4.06 0.10
CA ARG A 58 12.54 5.00 -0.28
C ARG A 58 13.12 6.21 -1.01
N TRP A 59 12.40 6.74 -1.99
CA TRP A 59 12.78 7.95 -2.75
C TRP A 59 12.42 9.26 -2.00
N THR A 60 12.71 9.28 -0.71
CA THR A 60 12.54 10.41 0.20
C THR A 60 13.57 10.32 1.33
N ASN A 61 13.67 11.35 2.18
CA ASN A 61 14.56 11.40 3.34
C ASN A 61 13.96 10.80 4.63
N GLY A 62 12.82 10.12 4.52
CA GLY A 62 12.14 9.45 5.63
C GLY A 62 11.16 8.38 5.12
N PRO A 63 10.24 7.91 5.99
CA PRO A 63 9.17 7.00 5.57
C PRO A 63 8.27 7.61 4.49
N VAL A 64 7.69 6.77 3.65
CA VAL A 64 6.67 7.19 2.65
C VAL A 64 5.27 7.23 3.27
N PHE A 65 4.28 7.74 2.54
CA PHE A 65 2.89 7.81 2.99
C PHE A 65 2.35 6.48 3.52
N SER A 66 2.63 5.37 2.82
CA SER A 66 2.15 4.03 3.22
C SER A 66 2.75 3.57 4.54
N ASP A 67 4.00 3.93 4.84
CA ASP A 67 4.67 3.61 6.10
C ASP A 67 3.98 4.35 7.26
N TYR A 68 3.75 5.65 7.11
CA TYR A 68 3.04 6.45 8.11
C TYR A 68 1.59 6.00 8.32
N LEU A 69 0.92 5.56 7.25
CA LEU A 69 -0.45 5.05 7.36
C LEU A 69 -0.49 3.73 8.12
N ALA A 70 0.44 2.80 7.84
CA ALA A 70 0.56 1.55 8.57
C ALA A 70 0.76 1.79 10.08
N GLU A 71 1.69 2.69 10.43
CA GLU A 71 1.96 3.07 11.82
C GLU A 71 0.69 3.60 12.52
N ARG A 72 -0.01 4.54 11.88
CA ARG A 72 -1.23 5.16 12.43
C ARG A 72 -2.39 4.18 12.60
N LEU A 73 -2.46 3.15 11.75
CA LEU A 73 -3.49 2.12 11.83
C LEU A 73 -3.08 0.93 12.71
N GLY A 74 -1.84 0.91 13.23
CA GLY A 74 -1.31 -0.23 13.99
C GLY A 74 -1.13 -1.49 13.12
N LEU A 75 -0.89 -1.32 11.83
CA LEU A 75 -0.68 -2.40 10.86
C LEU A 75 0.82 -2.64 10.63
N PRO A 76 1.20 -3.83 10.12
CA PRO A 76 2.56 -4.07 9.66
C PRO A 76 2.97 -3.05 8.57
N THR A 77 4.18 -2.52 8.65
CA THR A 77 4.76 -1.66 7.61
C THR A 77 4.87 -2.45 6.29
N PRO A 78 4.38 -1.90 5.15
CA PRO A 78 4.46 -2.58 3.87
C PRO A 78 5.89 -2.53 3.31
N GLU A 79 6.62 -3.64 3.46
CA GLU A 79 7.99 -3.80 2.94
C GLU A 79 8.00 -4.20 1.46
N ALA A 80 9.16 -4.03 0.80
CA ALA A 80 9.36 -4.38 -0.61
C ALA A 80 8.96 -5.84 -0.94
N SER A 81 8.12 -6.04 -1.95
CA SER A 81 7.65 -7.36 -2.41
C SER A 81 8.79 -8.26 -2.87
N ARG A 82 9.86 -7.68 -3.45
CA ARG A 82 11.09 -8.40 -3.79
C ARG A 82 11.86 -8.96 -2.59
N ARG A 83 11.48 -8.57 -1.37
CA ARG A 83 11.97 -9.11 -0.10
C ARG A 83 10.87 -9.86 0.68
N GLY A 84 9.75 -10.19 0.02
CA GLY A 84 8.61 -10.92 0.59
C GLY A 84 7.58 -10.04 1.30
N GLY A 85 7.65 -8.72 1.15
CA GLY A 85 6.67 -7.79 1.71
C GLY A 85 5.44 -7.57 0.81
N THR A 86 4.60 -6.60 1.19
CA THR A 86 3.31 -6.30 0.53
C THR A 86 3.33 -5.00 -0.28
N ASN A 87 4.49 -4.38 -0.45
CA ASN A 87 4.67 -3.21 -1.29
C ASN A 87 5.23 -3.63 -2.65
N TYR A 88 4.40 -3.55 -3.69
CA TYR A 88 4.74 -3.87 -5.07
C TYR A 88 5.12 -2.63 -5.88
N ALA A 89 5.10 -1.43 -5.29
CA ALA A 89 5.47 -0.20 -5.97
C ALA A 89 6.94 -0.24 -6.41
N HIS A 90 7.21 0.20 -7.64
CA HIS A 90 8.55 0.32 -8.20
C HIS A 90 8.76 1.75 -8.67
N SER A 91 9.85 2.36 -8.24
CA SER A 91 10.19 3.72 -8.64
C SER A 91 10.34 3.83 -10.15
N GLY A 92 9.57 4.74 -10.73
CA GLY A 92 9.53 4.93 -12.18
C GLY A 92 8.48 4.14 -12.94
N ALA A 93 7.63 3.41 -12.21
CA ALA A 93 6.49 2.78 -12.83
C ALA A 93 5.50 3.84 -13.32
N GLU A 94 5.15 3.77 -14.59
CA GLU A 94 4.00 4.46 -15.16
C GLU A 94 2.75 3.60 -14.99
N THR A 95 1.59 4.20 -15.25
CA THR A 95 0.35 3.43 -15.41
C THR A 95 0.43 2.50 -16.63
N GLY A 96 -0.16 1.31 -16.52
CA GLY A 96 -0.20 0.34 -17.62
C GLY A 96 0.56 -0.96 -17.35
N TRP A 97 0.59 -1.84 -18.37
CA TRP A 97 1.14 -3.21 -18.29
C TRP A 97 2.53 -3.36 -18.93
N ASP A 98 3.12 -2.26 -19.36
CA ASP A 98 4.43 -2.28 -20.00
C ASP A 98 5.54 -2.14 -18.96
N TRP A 99 6.74 -2.59 -19.33
CA TRP A 99 7.94 -2.22 -18.61
C TRP A 99 8.28 -0.78 -18.95
N THR A 100 8.59 0.03 -17.94
CA THR A 100 8.94 1.43 -18.11
C THR A 100 10.45 1.60 -18.07
N ASP A 101 10.98 2.29 -19.08
CA ASP A 101 12.39 2.57 -19.22
C ASP A 101 12.76 3.87 -18.51
N GLU A 102 13.12 3.77 -17.23
CA GLU A 102 13.61 4.89 -16.41
C GLU A 102 15.02 5.34 -16.81
N SER A 103 15.77 4.49 -17.54
CA SER A 103 17.08 4.79 -18.13
C SER A 103 17.48 3.75 -19.17
N ILE A 104 18.54 4.00 -19.94
CA ILE A 104 19.17 3.02 -20.85
C ILE A 104 19.68 1.73 -20.14
N THR A 105 19.73 1.71 -18.81
CA THR A 105 20.33 0.64 -18.01
C THR A 105 19.36 -0.07 -17.08
N PHE A 106 18.11 0.40 -16.96
CA PHE A 106 17.20 -0.13 -15.95
C PHE A 106 15.73 0.12 -16.31
N SER A 107 14.96 -0.97 -16.41
CA SER A 107 13.53 -0.94 -16.65
C SER A 107 12.79 -1.49 -15.43
N VAL A 108 11.63 -0.92 -15.10
CA VAL A 108 10.79 -1.36 -13.98
C VAL A 108 9.41 -1.79 -14.46
N PRO A 109 8.70 -2.66 -13.71
CA PRO A 109 7.35 -3.03 -14.10
C PRO A 109 6.39 -1.84 -13.91
N GLY A 110 5.62 -1.51 -14.95
CA GLY A 110 4.47 -0.63 -14.83
C GLY A 110 3.43 -1.16 -13.85
N MET A 111 2.52 -0.30 -13.39
CA MET A 111 1.62 -0.63 -12.28
C MET A 111 0.71 -1.84 -12.52
N GLY A 112 0.33 -2.12 -13.77
CA GLY A 112 -0.42 -3.30 -14.15
C GLY A 112 0.35 -4.60 -13.93
N LEU A 113 1.65 -4.61 -14.25
CA LEU A 113 2.52 -5.76 -13.97
C LEU A 113 2.76 -5.95 -12.47
N GLN A 114 2.76 -4.87 -11.68
CA GLN A 114 2.83 -4.97 -10.22
C GLN A 114 1.59 -5.66 -9.65
N VAL A 115 0.41 -5.34 -10.19
CA VAL A 115 -0.84 -6.01 -9.82
C VAL A 115 -0.83 -7.48 -10.23
N ASP A 116 -0.34 -7.79 -11.44
CA ASP A 116 -0.18 -9.18 -11.88
C ASP A 116 0.77 -9.97 -10.98
N ASP A 117 1.90 -9.37 -10.57
CA ASP A 117 2.84 -9.99 -9.63
C ASP A 117 2.20 -10.27 -8.26
N PHE A 118 1.39 -9.35 -7.74
CA PHE A 118 0.60 -9.61 -6.55
C PHE A 118 -0.37 -10.76 -6.74
N LEU A 119 -1.18 -10.74 -7.81
CA LEU A 119 -2.19 -11.77 -8.08
C LEU A 119 -1.60 -13.15 -8.42
N ALA A 120 -0.34 -13.21 -8.86
CA ALA A 120 0.37 -14.45 -9.11
C ALA A 120 0.85 -15.13 -7.81
N ASN A 121 1.10 -14.35 -6.75
CA ASN A 121 1.69 -14.83 -5.49
C ASN A 121 0.73 -14.77 -4.30
N ASP A 122 -0.35 -14.03 -4.41
CA ASP A 122 -1.31 -13.75 -3.35
C ASP A 122 -2.70 -13.40 -3.94
N SER A 123 -3.69 -13.19 -3.08
CA SER A 123 -5.04 -12.76 -3.49
C SER A 123 -5.60 -11.73 -2.51
N PRO A 124 -6.30 -10.71 -2.99
CA PRO A 124 -6.88 -9.69 -2.12
C PRO A 124 -7.93 -10.30 -1.19
N THR A 125 -7.91 -9.91 0.07
CA THR A 125 -8.90 -10.30 1.08
C THR A 125 -9.86 -9.14 1.40
N ASP A 126 -10.95 -9.44 2.09
CA ASP A 126 -11.87 -8.41 2.61
C ASP A 126 -11.27 -7.54 3.72
N SER A 127 -10.11 -7.94 4.24
CA SER A 127 -9.35 -7.23 5.28
C SER A 127 -8.12 -6.48 4.75
N ASP A 128 -7.88 -6.48 3.43
CA ASP A 128 -6.75 -5.76 2.85
C ASP A 128 -7.07 -4.29 2.62
N LEU A 129 -6.17 -3.39 3.04
CA LEU A 129 -6.18 -2.00 2.60
C LEU A 129 -5.29 -1.87 1.36
N ILE A 130 -5.89 -1.63 0.20
CA ILE A 130 -5.17 -1.47 -1.06
C ILE A 130 -4.86 0.01 -1.31
N ILE A 131 -3.58 0.35 -1.55
CA ILE A 131 -3.12 1.67 -1.96
C ILE A 131 -2.63 1.59 -3.40
N ILE A 132 -3.15 2.47 -4.26
CA ILE A 132 -2.73 2.60 -5.66
C ILE A 132 -2.46 4.08 -5.93
N TYR A 133 -1.24 4.42 -6.33
CA TYR A 133 -0.88 5.77 -6.76
C TYR A 133 0.18 5.73 -7.85
N GLY A 134 -0.06 6.42 -8.96
CA GLY A 134 0.92 6.65 -10.02
C GLY A 134 0.30 7.35 -11.21
N GLY A 135 1.15 7.78 -12.15
CA GLY A 135 0.77 8.59 -13.32
C GLY A 135 1.84 8.57 -14.37
#